data_AF-A0A1F8C2P8-F1
#
_entry.id   AF-A0A1F8C2P8-F1
#
_cell.length_a   1.000
_cell.length_b   1.000
_cell.length_c   1.000
_cell.angle_alpha   90.00
_cell.angle_beta   90.00
_cell.angle_gamma   90.00
#
_symmetry.space_group_name_H-M   'P 1'
#
loop_
_entity.id
_entity.type
_entity.pdbx_description
1 polymer ?
#
loop_
_entity_poly.entity_id
_entity_poly.type
_entity_poly.pdbx_seq_one_letter_code
_entity_poly.pdbx_strand_id
1 'polypeptide(L)'
;MKNLMIYINPSRHFDDEHTRYAPIQIDNSLKYWKPEEILLVTNFPYKYHDIKACEVPDNLFFKFWRTSSKINAIVYLLENKILTESAWMHDFDAFQVNPFKLRLKQDLGLTDYGWKPKINTGSFFFKPTALDIFKWIKKDMYKRQAAEEDILWILYKENFRNIRARCQKLNITYNLGKRNVEFNLQIADKPIRVFHFHPYRESLFQKFKPHLPDSLAKLIYEKSPNLS
;
A
#
# COMPACT_ATOMS: atom_id res chain seq x y z
N MET A 1 -2.34 -14.58 4.24
CA MET A 1 -2.45 -13.09 4.26
C MET A 1 -2.64 -12.70 2.81
N LYS A 2 -3.55 -11.75 2.50
CA LYS A 2 -3.65 -11.22 1.14
C LYS A 2 -2.60 -10.13 0.87
N ASN A 3 -2.07 -10.11 -0.33
CA ASN A 3 -1.42 -8.96 -0.94
C ASN A 3 -2.52 -8.11 -1.60
N LEU A 4 -2.80 -6.92 -1.07
CA LEU A 4 -3.95 -6.10 -1.42
C LEU A 4 -3.53 -4.82 -2.15
N MET A 5 -3.97 -4.70 -3.41
CA MET A 5 -3.83 -3.52 -4.23
C MET A 5 -5.20 -2.92 -4.52
N ILE A 6 -5.37 -1.62 -4.32
CA ILE A 6 -6.66 -0.94 -4.51
C ILE A 6 -6.48 0.26 -5.43
N TYR A 7 -7.29 0.32 -6.49
CA TYR A 7 -7.36 1.48 -7.37
C TYR A 7 -8.80 1.77 -7.80
N ILE A 8 -9.37 2.87 -7.31
CA ILE A 8 -10.74 3.29 -7.62
C ILE A 8 -10.68 4.61 -8.37
N ASN A 9 -11.27 4.67 -9.56
CA ASN A 9 -11.21 5.85 -10.43
C ASN A 9 -12.56 6.10 -11.11
N PRO A 10 -13.11 7.34 -11.08
CA PRO A 10 -14.37 7.68 -11.75
C PRO A 10 -14.38 7.36 -13.24
N SER A 11 -13.23 7.41 -13.90
CA SER A 11 -13.12 7.10 -15.33
C SER A 11 -13.16 5.60 -15.62
N ARG A 12 -13.16 4.74 -14.59
CA ARG A 12 -13.26 3.28 -14.72
C ARG A 12 -12.14 2.66 -15.57
N HIS A 13 -10.95 3.25 -15.49
CA HIS A 13 -9.71 2.69 -16.01
C HIS A 13 -8.53 3.22 -15.18
N PHE A 14 -7.36 2.58 -15.33
CA PHE A 14 -6.11 3.12 -14.78
C PHE A 14 -5.74 4.43 -15.49
N ASP A 15 -5.24 5.42 -14.74
CA ASP A 15 -4.56 6.56 -15.35
C ASP A 15 -3.24 6.14 -16.00
N ASP A 16 -2.57 7.08 -16.67
CA ASP A 16 -1.33 6.82 -17.39
C ASP A 16 -0.26 6.19 -16.50
N GLU A 17 -0.18 6.61 -15.24
CA GLU A 17 0.82 6.12 -14.29
C GLU A 17 0.50 4.68 -13.87
N HIS A 18 -0.74 4.43 -13.46
CA HIS A 18 -1.15 3.11 -12.96
C HIS A 18 -1.29 2.07 -14.07
N THR A 19 -1.52 2.49 -15.32
CA THR A 19 -1.46 1.61 -16.48
C THR A 19 -0.08 0.96 -16.60
N ARG A 20 0.96 1.65 -16.14
CA ARG A 20 2.33 1.13 -16.12
C ARG A 20 2.70 0.47 -14.78
N TYR A 21 2.26 1.02 -13.64
CA TYR A 21 2.56 0.41 -12.33
C TYR A 21 1.86 -0.93 -12.10
N ALA A 22 0.59 -1.08 -12.49
CA ALA A 22 -0.16 -2.29 -12.19
C ALA A 22 0.50 -3.57 -12.75
N PRO A 23 0.93 -3.62 -14.02
CA PRO A 23 1.71 -4.74 -14.53
C PRO A 23 2.99 -5.03 -13.74
N ILE A 24 3.81 -3.99 -13.44
CA ILE A 24 5.07 -4.16 -12.68
C ILE A 24 4.78 -4.74 -11.29
N GLN A 25 3.79 -4.18 -10.59
CA GLN A 25 3.48 -4.59 -9.23
C GLN A 25 2.94 -6.02 -9.18
N ILE A 26 2.11 -6.42 -10.16
CA ILE A 26 1.62 -7.80 -10.28
C ILE A 26 2.78 -8.75 -10.60
N ASP A 27 3.59 -8.44 -11.61
CA ASP A 27 4.75 -9.25 -12.00
C ASP A 27 5.76 -9.41 -10.85
N ASN A 28 5.99 -8.34 -10.08
CA ASN A 28 6.84 -8.39 -8.90
C ASN A 28 6.20 -9.20 -7.77
N SER A 29 4.90 -9.07 -7.55
CA SER A 29 4.17 -9.82 -6.51
C SER A 29 4.17 -11.33 -6.79
N LEU A 30 4.00 -11.75 -8.04
CA LEU A 30 4.00 -13.16 -8.44
C LEU A 30 5.32 -13.89 -8.16
N LYS A 31 6.42 -13.17 -7.88
CA LYS A 31 7.69 -13.77 -7.42
C LYS A 31 7.64 -14.25 -5.97
N TYR A 32 6.74 -13.69 -5.16
CA TYR A 32 6.69 -13.91 -3.71
C TYR A 32 5.35 -14.45 -3.21
N TRP A 33 4.29 -14.30 -4.01
CA TRP A 33 2.91 -14.62 -3.65
C TRP A 33 2.30 -15.56 -4.68
N LYS A 34 1.40 -16.43 -4.23
CA LYS A 34 0.58 -17.20 -5.15
C LYS A 34 -0.51 -16.31 -5.76
N PRO A 35 -0.98 -16.60 -6.99
CA PRO A 35 -2.03 -15.81 -7.63
C PRO A 35 -3.27 -15.62 -6.75
N GLU A 36 -3.72 -16.65 -6.04
CA GLU A 36 -4.89 -16.61 -5.15
C GLU A 36 -4.68 -15.77 -3.87
N GLU A 37 -3.44 -15.40 -3.54
CA GLU A 37 -3.11 -14.52 -2.42
C GLU A 37 -3.11 -13.04 -2.82
N ILE A 38 -3.12 -12.74 -4.11
CA ILE A 38 -3.15 -11.38 -4.64
C ILE A 38 -4.61 -10.94 -4.85
N LEU A 39 -5.02 -9.88 -4.16
CA LEU A 39 -6.32 -9.26 -4.29
C LEU A 39 -6.15 -7.87 -4.90
N LEU A 40 -6.38 -7.77 -6.21
CA LEU A 40 -6.51 -6.50 -6.90
C LEU A 40 -7.97 -6.03 -6.84
N VAL A 41 -8.20 -4.78 -6.45
CA VAL A 41 -9.54 -4.21 -6.27
C VAL A 41 -9.68 -2.95 -7.12
N THR A 42 -10.69 -2.95 -7.99
CA THR A 42 -10.98 -1.85 -8.92
C THR A 42 -12.48 -1.63 -9.02
N ASN A 43 -12.92 -0.48 -9.53
CA ASN A 43 -14.33 -0.24 -9.90
C ASN A 43 -14.61 -0.48 -11.40
N PHE A 44 -13.77 -1.29 -12.03
CA PHE A 44 -13.83 -1.62 -13.45
C PHE A 44 -13.19 -2.98 -13.70
N PRO A 45 -13.62 -3.70 -14.74
CA PRO A 45 -13.03 -4.99 -15.07
C PRO A 45 -11.56 -4.80 -15.46
N TYR A 46 -10.69 -5.58 -14.84
CA TYR A 46 -9.28 -5.66 -15.20
C TYR A 46 -8.76 -7.08 -15.04
N LYS A 47 -7.90 -7.50 -15.95
CA LYS A 47 -7.22 -8.78 -15.91
C LYS A 47 -5.80 -8.60 -16.43
N TYR A 48 -4.84 -9.17 -15.71
CA TYR A 48 -3.45 -9.27 -16.14
C TYR A 48 -2.87 -10.58 -15.63
N HIS A 49 -2.34 -11.41 -16.53
CA HIS A 49 -2.09 -12.84 -16.27
C HIS A 49 -3.33 -13.54 -15.68
N ASP A 50 -3.17 -14.31 -14.61
CA ASP A 50 -4.24 -15.00 -13.90
C ASP A 50 -4.87 -14.14 -12.80
N ILE A 51 -4.45 -12.88 -12.65
CA ILE A 51 -5.02 -11.95 -11.68
C ILE A 51 -6.19 -11.21 -12.30
N LYS A 52 -7.39 -11.53 -11.85
CA LYS A 52 -8.62 -10.80 -12.16
C LYS A 52 -8.93 -9.85 -11.01
N ALA A 53 -9.27 -8.60 -11.33
CA ALA A 53 -9.68 -7.65 -10.31
C ALA A 53 -11.04 -8.04 -9.69
N CYS A 54 -11.13 -7.84 -8.37
CA CYS A 54 -12.39 -7.81 -7.64
C CYS A 54 -13.05 -6.45 -7.91
N GLU A 55 -14.12 -6.48 -8.70
CA GLU A 55 -14.87 -5.29 -9.06
C GLU A 55 -15.74 -4.82 -7.88
N VAL A 56 -15.64 -3.53 -7.53
CA VAL A 56 -16.39 -2.91 -6.44
C VAL A 56 -17.18 -1.67 -6.93
N PRO A 57 -18.20 -1.21 -6.20
CA PRO A 57 -19.02 -0.08 -6.64
C PRO A 57 -18.27 1.25 -6.79
N ASP A 58 -18.70 2.08 -7.74
CA ASP A 58 -18.11 3.40 -8.04
C ASP A 58 -18.19 4.38 -6.85
N ASN A 59 -19.20 4.25 -5.99
CA ASN A 59 -19.43 5.14 -4.86
C ASN A 59 -18.36 5.04 -3.75
N LEU A 60 -17.40 4.12 -3.89
CA LEU A 60 -16.24 4.01 -3.02
C LEU A 60 -15.15 5.04 -3.33
N PHE A 61 -15.23 5.73 -4.48
CA PHE A 61 -14.30 6.80 -4.81
C PHE A 61 -14.39 7.97 -3.81
N PHE A 62 -13.25 8.40 -3.28
CA PHE A 62 -13.17 9.55 -2.39
C PHE A 62 -12.76 10.83 -3.15
N LYS A 63 -13.74 11.69 -3.43
CA LYS A 63 -13.57 12.85 -4.31
C LYS A 63 -12.59 13.93 -3.83
N PHE A 64 -12.36 14.05 -2.52
CA PHE A 64 -11.47 15.09 -1.97
C PHE A 64 -9.99 14.72 -2.09
N TRP A 65 -9.67 13.42 -1.99
CA TRP A 65 -8.31 12.89 -2.07
C TRP A 65 -8.33 11.53 -2.78
N ARG A 66 -8.00 11.52 -4.09
CA ARG A 66 -8.13 10.34 -4.94
C ARG A 66 -7.44 9.10 -4.35
N THR A 67 -6.24 9.29 -3.80
CA THR A 67 -5.41 8.25 -3.19
C THR A 67 -6.03 7.65 -1.93
N SER A 68 -6.95 8.35 -1.25
CA SER A 68 -7.57 7.87 -0.01
C SER A 68 -8.79 6.96 -0.22
N SER A 69 -9.17 6.70 -1.48
CA SER A 69 -10.26 5.74 -1.81
C SER A 69 -10.00 4.34 -1.25
N LYS A 70 -8.74 4.01 -0.95
CA LYS A 70 -8.33 2.76 -0.28
C LYS A 70 -9.12 2.46 1.00
N ILE A 71 -9.44 3.45 1.83
CA ILE A 71 -10.17 3.21 3.09
C ILE A 71 -11.61 2.80 2.82
N ASN A 72 -12.27 3.45 1.85
CA ASN A 72 -13.64 3.09 1.46
C ASN A 72 -13.71 1.65 0.94
N ALA A 73 -12.74 1.26 0.10
CA ALA A 73 -12.62 -0.10 -0.40
C ALA A 73 -12.34 -1.10 0.73
N ILE A 74 -11.40 -0.84 1.65
CA ILE A 74 -11.12 -1.73 2.78
C ILE A 74 -12.39 -1.95 3.62
N VAL A 75 -13.12 -0.88 3.96
CA VAL A 75 -14.38 -1.00 4.71
C VAL A 75 -15.38 -1.88 3.94
N TYR A 76 -15.55 -1.64 2.63
CA TYR A 76 -16.44 -2.44 1.79
C TYR A 76 -16.06 -3.92 1.77
N LEU A 77 -14.78 -4.24 1.55
CA LEU A 77 -14.29 -5.63 1.48
C LEU A 77 -14.51 -6.40 2.79
N LEU A 78 -14.31 -5.72 3.93
CA LEU A 78 -14.49 -6.31 5.25
C LEU A 78 -15.99 -6.46 5.62
N GLU A 79 -16.82 -5.46 5.35
CA GLU A 79 -18.27 -5.52 5.61
C GLU A 79 -18.96 -6.60 4.79
N ASN A 80 -18.53 -6.79 3.53
CA ASN A 80 -19.10 -7.79 2.62
C ASN A 80 -18.40 -9.15 2.72
N LYS A 81 -17.49 -9.34 3.68
CA LYS A 81 -16.74 -10.59 3.89
C LYS A 81 -16.00 -11.09 2.64
N ILE A 82 -15.59 -10.16 1.76
CA ILE A 82 -14.73 -10.45 0.60
C ILE A 82 -13.29 -10.67 1.07
N LEU A 83 -12.85 -9.88 2.06
CA LEU A 83 -11.56 -10.05 2.73
C LEU A 83 -11.80 -10.58 4.16
N THR A 84 -11.51 -11.86 4.38
CA THR A 84 -11.72 -12.55 5.67
C THR A 84 -10.43 -12.90 6.40
N GLU A 85 -9.28 -12.64 5.79
CA GLU A 85 -7.95 -12.87 6.36
C GLU A 85 -7.17 -11.56 6.52
N SER A 86 -6.02 -11.60 7.20
CA SER A 86 -5.14 -10.44 7.27
C SER A 86 -4.65 -10.04 5.88
N ALA A 87 -4.39 -8.76 5.67
CA ALA A 87 -3.85 -8.23 4.42
C ALA A 87 -2.63 -7.34 4.65
N TRP A 88 -1.73 -7.38 3.68
CA TRP A 88 -0.74 -6.34 3.41
C TRP A 88 -1.31 -5.44 2.32
N MET A 89 -1.66 -4.21 2.69
CA MET A 89 -2.06 -3.18 1.74
C MET A 89 -0.87 -2.31 1.42
N HIS A 90 -0.68 -2.02 0.14
CA HIS A 90 0.37 -1.11 -0.29
C HIS A 90 -0.04 -0.29 -1.51
N ASP A 91 0.64 0.83 -1.70
CA ASP A 91 0.53 1.64 -2.91
C ASP A 91 1.19 0.92 -4.09
N PHE A 92 0.81 1.29 -5.32
CA PHE A 92 1.32 0.64 -6.53
C PHE A 92 2.82 0.89 -6.79
N ASP A 93 3.42 1.85 -6.07
CA ASP A 93 4.83 2.21 -6.10
C ASP A 93 5.60 1.74 -4.85
N ALA A 94 5.01 0.81 -4.09
CA ALA A 94 5.62 0.12 -2.95
C ALA A 94 5.97 -1.32 -3.31
N PHE A 95 7.22 -1.53 -3.74
CA PHE A 95 7.71 -2.80 -4.27
C PHE A 95 8.30 -3.69 -3.17
N GLN A 96 7.78 -4.91 -3.05
CA GLN A 96 8.44 -5.96 -2.26
C GLN A 96 9.75 -6.36 -2.94
N VAL A 97 10.84 -6.35 -2.18
CA VAL A 97 12.18 -6.72 -2.66
C VAL A 97 12.77 -7.95 -1.96
N ASN A 98 12.17 -8.38 -0.85
CA ASN A 98 12.52 -9.62 -0.17
C ASN A 98 11.26 -10.31 0.39
N PRO A 99 11.26 -11.65 0.52
CA PRO A 99 10.16 -12.37 1.17
C PRO A 99 9.94 -11.89 2.60
N PHE A 100 8.71 -11.90 3.11
CA PHE A 100 8.46 -11.73 4.54
C PHE A 100 7.24 -12.52 5.01
N LYS A 101 7.33 -13.04 6.24
CA LYS A 101 6.23 -13.69 6.95
C LYS A 101 5.91 -12.89 8.20
N LEU A 102 5.16 -11.80 8.04
CA LEU A 102 4.73 -10.98 9.17
C LEU A 102 3.46 -11.57 9.80
N ARG A 103 3.51 -11.84 11.10
CA ARG A 103 2.32 -12.17 11.90
C ARG A 103 2.00 -11.01 12.82
N LEU A 104 0.85 -10.37 12.59
CA LEU A 104 0.38 -9.28 13.43
C LEU A 104 -0.05 -9.80 14.81
N LYS A 105 0.49 -9.17 15.86
CA LYS A 105 0.01 -9.36 17.24
C LYS A 105 -1.23 -8.49 17.47
N GLN A 106 -1.19 -7.24 17.03
CA GLN A 106 -2.32 -6.30 17.11
C GLN A 106 -3.17 -6.30 15.84
N ASP A 107 -4.10 -5.35 15.69
CA ASP A 107 -5.03 -5.27 14.57
C ASP A 107 -4.43 -4.59 13.34
N LEU A 108 -3.59 -3.58 13.56
CA LEU A 108 -2.83 -2.87 12.51
C LEU A 108 -1.33 -3.07 12.71
N GLY A 109 -0.59 -3.16 11.62
CA GLY A 109 0.87 -3.08 11.59
C GLY A 109 1.29 -1.88 10.76
N LEU A 110 1.91 -0.90 11.40
CA LEU A 110 2.17 0.43 10.83
C LEU A 110 3.66 0.77 10.90
N THR A 111 4.17 1.38 9.84
CA THR A 111 5.50 2.01 9.81
C THR A 111 5.36 3.51 9.96
N ASP A 112 6.40 4.17 10.48
CA ASP A 112 6.58 5.61 10.29
C ASP A 112 7.48 5.89 9.08
N TYR A 113 7.85 7.15 8.86
CA TYR A 113 8.74 7.53 7.76
C TYR A 113 10.24 7.28 8.05
N GLY A 114 10.57 6.74 9.22
CA GLY A 114 11.95 6.57 9.72
C GLY A 114 12.52 7.88 10.26
N TRP A 115 12.81 8.83 9.37
CA TRP A 115 13.33 10.16 9.72
C TRP A 115 12.32 11.07 10.43
N LYS A 116 11.04 10.70 10.49
CA LYS A 116 10.02 11.37 11.31
C LYS A 116 9.01 10.35 11.86
N PRO A 117 8.48 10.57 13.08
CA PRO A 117 7.61 9.59 13.75
C PRO A 117 6.17 9.52 13.21
N LYS A 118 5.83 10.27 12.16
CA LYS A 118 4.49 10.25 11.54
C LYS A 118 4.26 8.89 10.89
N ILE A 119 3.06 8.31 11.04
CA ILE A 119 2.66 7.08 10.33
C ILE A 119 2.70 7.30 8.81
N ASN A 120 3.14 6.29 8.07
CA ASN A 120 3.06 6.23 6.61
C ASN A 120 2.07 5.14 6.17
N THR A 121 1.07 5.49 5.36
CA THR A 121 0.01 4.56 4.90
C THR A 121 0.22 3.98 3.50
N GLY A 122 1.42 4.15 2.92
CA GLY A 122 1.75 3.57 1.62
C GLY A 122 2.10 2.09 1.65
N SER A 123 2.38 1.53 2.83
CA SER A 123 2.50 0.09 3.04
C SER A 123 2.19 -0.21 4.50
N PHE A 124 1.13 -0.98 4.74
CA PHE A 124 0.70 -1.37 6.08
C PHE A 124 -0.02 -2.70 6.08
N PHE A 125 -0.18 -3.25 7.28
CA PHE A 125 -0.81 -4.54 7.50
C PHE A 125 -2.04 -4.39 8.37
N PHE A 126 -3.05 -5.22 8.16
CA PHE A 126 -4.21 -5.23 9.04
C PHE A 126 -4.88 -6.60 9.13
N LYS A 127 -5.62 -6.80 10.22
CA LYS A 127 -6.55 -7.91 10.42
C LYS A 127 -7.99 -7.46 10.12
N PRO A 128 -8.91 -8.38 9.77
CA PRO A 128 -10.32 -8.07 9.64
C PRO A 128 -10.94 -7.45 10.91
N THR A 129 -10.37 -7.78 12.09
CA THR A 129 -10.75 -7.18 13.38
C THR A 129 -10.53 -5.66 13.45
N ALA A 130 -9.78 -5.07 12.52
CA ALA A 130 -9.56 -3.63 12.42
C ALA A 130 -10.71 -2.85 11.73
N LEU A 131 -11.82 -3.51 11.34
CA LEU A 131 -12.93 -2.88 10.62
C LEU A 131 -13.42 -1.58 11.27
N ASP A 132 -13.58 -1.59 12.59
CA ASP A 132 -14.06 -0.42 13.33
C ASP A 132 -13.06 0.75 13.27
N ILE A 133 -11.75 0.48 13.29
CA ILE A 133 -10.71 1.49 13.08
C ILE A 133 -10.85 2.13 11.70
N PHE A 134 -11.01 1.32 10.64
CA PHE A 134 -11.22 1.84 9.29
C PHE A 134 -12.52 2.65 9.16
N LYS A 135 -13.58 2.27 9.89
CA LYS A 135 -14.81 3.08 9.98
C LYS A 135 -14.58 4.42 10.66
N TRP A 136 -13.74 4.49 11.70
CA TRP A 136 -13.37 5.77 12.33
C TRP A 136 -12.59 6.65 11.36
N ILE A 137 -11.59 6.08 10.67
CA ILE A 137 -10.82 6.80 9.65
C ILE A 137 -11.74 7.33 8.55
N LYS A 138 -12.59 6.47 7.98
CA LYS A 138 -13.57 6.86 6.95
C LYS A 138 -14.46 8.01 7.44
N LYS A 139 -15.04 7.91 8.64
CA LYS A 139 -15.90 8.95 9.19
C LYS A 139 -15.18 10.31 9.28
N ASP A 140 -13.96 10.32 9.81
CA ASP A 140 -13.20 11.56 10.00
C ASP A 140 -12.63 12.12 8.70
N MET A 141 -12.27 11.27 7.73
CA MET A 141 -11.90 11.68 6.38
C MET A 141 -13.01 12.48 5.72
N TYR A 142 -14.26 12.01 5.76
CA TYR A 142 -15.39 12.73 5.19
C TYR A 142 -15.74 14.00 5.98
N LYS A 143 -15.66 13.96 7.31
CA LYS A 143 -15.91 15.13 8.16
C LYS A 143 -14.91 16.25 7.89
N ARG A 144 -13.62 15.92 7.70
CA ARG A 144 -12.52 16.89 7.59
C ARG A 144 -12.03 17.11 6.16
N GLN A 145 -12.54 16.35 5.19
CA GLN A 145 -12.09 16.36 3.80
C GLN A 145 -10.56 16.17 3.68
N ALA A 146 -10.01 15.26 4.48
CA ALA A 146 -8.57 15.05 4.61
C ALA A 146 -8.15 13.64 4.18
N ALA A 147 -6.86 13.47 3.89
CA ALA A 147 -6.27 12.19 3.53
C ALA A 147 -6.27 11.20 4.71
N GLU A 148 -6.30 9.91 4.43
CA GLU A 148 -6.39 8.86 5.43
C GLU A 148 -5.17 8.81 6.35
N GLU A 149 -3.97 9.12 5.83
CA GLU A 149 -2.74 9.14 6.62
C GLU A 149 -2.82 10.18 7.74
N ASP A 150 -3.35 11.37 7.43
CA ASP A 150 -3.48 12.46 8.38
C ASP A 150 -4.52 12.13 9.44
N ILE A 151 -5.65 11.55 9.04
CA ILE A 151 -6.69 11.11 9.97
C ILE A 151 -6.17 10.01 10.90
N LEU A 152 -5.55 8.97 10.35
CA LEU A 152 -4.98 7.89 11.16
C LEU A 152 -3.93 8.44 12.15
N TRP A 153 -3.09 9.38 11.71
CA TRP A 153 -2.10 10.01 12.57
C TRP A 153 -2.74 10.81 13.72
N ILE A 154 -3.81 11.57 13.45
CA ILE A 154 -4.57 12.29 14.48
C ILE A 154 -5.16 11.30 15.49
N LEU A 155 -5.89 10.28 15.02
CA LEU A 155 -6.49 9.25 15.88
C LEU A 155 -5.44 8.55 16.74
N TYR A 156 -4.29 8.20 16.15
CA TYR A 156 -3.16 7.58 16.84
C TYR A 156 -2.54 8.50 17.89
N LYS A 157 -2.29 9.78 17.55
CA LYS A 157 -1.73 10.76 18.49
C LYS A 157 -2.66 11.04 19.66
N GLU A 158 -3.96 11.14 19.42
CA GLU A 158 -4.96 11.37 20.46
C GLU A 158 -5.30 10.08 21.24
N ASN A 159 -4.73 8.94 20.85
CA ASN A 159 -5.08 7.61 21.34
C ASN A 159 -6.60 7.37 21.33
N PHE A 160 -7.28 7.85 20.29
CA PHE A 160 -8.73 7.79 20.17
C PHE A 160 -9.20 6.34 20.33
N ARG A 161 -10.07 6.10 21.32
CA ARG A 161 -10.61 4.77 21.64
C ARG A 161 -9.54 3.69 21.81
N ASN A 162 -8.41 4.06 22.43
CA ASN A 162 -7.29 3.16 22.70
C ASN A 162 -6.67 2.53 21.43
N ILE A 163 -6.72 3.23 20.29
CA ILE A 163 -6.18 2.75 19.02
C ILE A 163 -4.69 2.38 19.12
N ARG A 164 -3.89 3.02 19.98
CA ARG A 164 -2.46 2.69 20.12
C ARG A 164 -2.24 1.25 20.57
N ALA A 165 -3.06 0.73 21.49
CA ALA A 165 -2.98 -0.66 21.94
C ALA A 165 -3.32 -1.67 20.83
N ARG A 166 -4.00 -1.21 19.77
CA ARG A 166 -4.41 -2.00 18.61
C ARG A 166 -3.49 -1.81 17.40
N CYS A 167 -2.42 -1.03 17.54
CA CYS A 167 -1.41 -0.79 16.51
C CYS A 167 -0.06 -1.38 16.93
N GLN A 168 0.47 -2.26 16.09
CA GLN A 168 1.85 -2.73 16.15
C GLN A 168 2.73 -1.74 15.39
N LYS A 169 3.69 -1.10 16.05
CA LYS A 169 4.75 -0.39 15.34
C LYS A 169 5.68 -1.41 14.69
N LEU A 170 5.83 -1.31 13.37
CA LEU A 170 6.74 -2.14 12.58
C LEU A 170 8.03 -1.37 12.25
N ASN A 171 9.11 -2.10 12.04
CA ASN A 171 10.33 -1.52 11.49
C ASN A 171 10.07 -0.97 10.07
N ILE A 172 10.73 0.12 9.70
CA ILE A 172 10.56 0.77 8.39
C ILE A 172 11.04 -0.08 7.20
N THR A 173 11.67 -1.22 7.44
CA THR A 173 11.98 -2.25 6.43
C THR A 173 10.76 -2.63 5.59
N TYR A 174 9.55 -2.51 6.14
CA TYR A 174 8.29 -2.80 5.45
C TYR A 174 7.72 -1.62 4.65
N ASN A 175 8.37 -0.45 4.64
CA ASN A 175 7.92 0.74 3.91
C ASN A 175 9.04 1.80 3.82
N LEU A 176 10.19 1.46 3.21
CA LEU A 176 11.30 2.41 3.13
C LEU A 176 11.05 3.41 1.99
N GLY A 177 10.61 4.61 2.36
CA GLY A 177 10.20 5.66 1.42
C GLY A 177 11.33 6.47 0.79
N LYS A 178 10.99 7.20 -0.28
CA LYS A 178 11.88 8.07 -1.09
C LYS A 178 12.62 9.23 -0.39
N ARG A 179 12.31 9.56 0.86
CA ARG A 179 12.91 10.69 1.59
C ARG A 179 13.92 10.19 2.61
N ASN A 180 15.07 10.87 2.73
CA ASN A 180 16.16 10.49 3.65
C ASN A 180 16.56 9.00 3.53
N VAL A 181 16.68 8.52 2.28
CA VAL A 181 16.89 7.09 1.98
C VAL A 181 18.14 6.55 2.66
N GLU A 182 19.26 7.26 2.63
CA GLU A 182 20.53 6.85 3.22
C GLU A 182 20.41 6.67 4.74
N PHE A 183 19.82 7.67 5.42
CA PHE A 183 19.53 7.58 6.86
C PHE A 183 18.57 6.42 7.17
N ASN A 184 17.48 6.31 6.41
CA ASN A 184 16.50 5.23 6.59
C ASN A 184 17.11 3.85 6.34
N LEU A 185 18.03 3.73 5.37
CA LEU A 185 18.77 2.49 5.12
C LEU A 185 19.67 2.12 6.30
N GLN A 186 20.21 3.07 7.04
CA GLN A 186 21.04 2.80 8.21
C GLN A 186 20.23 2.28 9.41
N ILE A 187 19.01 2.79 9.61
CA ILE A 187 18.19 2.45 10.79
C ILE A 187 17.18 1.31 10.55
N ALA A 188 16.92 0.96 9.28
CA ALA A 188 15.99 -0.11 8.93
C ALA A 188 16.59 -1.50 9.18
N ASP A 189 15.78 -2.42 9.69
CA ASP A 189 16.16 -3.83 9.83
C ASP A 189 16.45 -4.43 8.46
N LYS A 190 17.50 -5.24 8.38
CA LYS A 190 17.91 -5.92 7.16
C LYS A 190 17.47 -7.39 7.13
N PRO A 191 17.22 -7.94 5.93
CA PRO A 191 17.16 -7.25 4.63
C PRO A 191 15.92 -6.36 4.52
N ILE A 192 16.01 -5.31 3.68
CA ILE A 192 14.86 -4.44 3.38
C ILE A 192 13.75 -5.27 2.73
N ARG A 193 12.51 -5.11 3.18
CA ARG A 193 11.37 -5.87 2.65
C ARG A 193 10.61 -5.14 1.56
N VAL A 194 10.41 -3.83 1.70
CA VAL A 194 9.64 -3.00 0.76
C VAL A 194 10.34 -1.65 0.54
N PHE A 195 10.52 -1.27 -0.71
CA PHE A 195 10.91 0.08 -1.11
C PHE A 195 9.72 0.83 -1.71
N HIS A 196 9.51 2.08 -1.29
CA HIS A 196 8.36 2.89 -1.70
C HIS A 196 8.83 4.18 -2.39
N PHE A 197 8.74 4.18 -3.71
CA PHE A 197 9.22 5.27 -4.57
C PHE A 197 8.57 5.21 -5.95
N HIS A 198 8.36 6.36 -6.60
CA HIS A 198 7.90 6.43 -7.98
C HIS A 198 9.05 6.07 -8.94
N PRO A 199 9.03 4.90 -9.60
CA PRO A 199 10.14 4.44 -10.44
C PRO A 199 10.27 5.21 -11.75
N TYR A 200 9.23 5.91 -12.21
CA TYR A 200 9.31 6.75 -13.43
C TYR A 200 9.93 8.13 -13.18
N ARG A 201 10.32 8.43 -11.94
CA ARG A 201 11.16 9.59 -11.65
C ARG A 201 12.60 9.13 -11.66
N GLU A 202 13.33 9.42 -12.74
CA GLU A 202 14.72 9.02 -12.97
C GLU A 202 15.60 9.18 -11.72
N SER A 203 15.56 10.34 -11.07
CA SER A 203 16.35 10.62 -9.87
C SER A 203 16.02 9.70 -8.69
N LEU A 204 14.76 9.27 -8.54
CA LEU A 204 14.37 8.28 -7.55
C LEU A 204 14.79 6.88 -7.99
N PHE A 205 14.60 6.52 -9.26
CA PHE A 205 15.00 5.21 -9.76
C PHE A 205 16.50 4.97 -9.58
N GLN A 206 17.36 5.90 -10.01
CA GLN A 206 18.81 5.77 -9.80
C GLN A 206 19.19 5.69 -8.34
N LYS A 207 18.43 6.37 -7.46
CA LYS A 207 18.66 6.31 -6.02
C LYS A 207 18.36 4.92 -5.43
N PHE A 208 17.31 4.25 -5.91
CA PHE A 208 16.91 2.93 -5.40
C PHE A 208 17.56 1.76 -6.14
N LYS A 209 17.90 1.93 -7.42
CA LYS A 209 18.45 0.89 -8.31
C LYS A 209 19.58 0.05 -7.68
N PRO A 210 20.58 0.62 -6.97
CA PRO A 210 21.64 -0.17 -6.32
C PRO A 210 21.15 -1.12 -5.22
N HIS A 211 19.91 -0.95 -4.76
CA HIS A 211 19.31 -1.72 -3.67
C HIS A 211 18.19 -2.66 -4.15
N LEU A 212 17.79 -2.57 -5.42
CA LEU A 212 16.75 -3.42 -5.98
C LEU A 212 17.35 -4.77 -6.43
N PRO A 213 16.57 -5.86 -6.36
CA PRO A 213 16.90 -7.07 -7.11
C PRO A 213 16.99 -6.76 -8.61
N ASP A 214 17.98 -7.31 -9.32
CA ASP A 214 18.18 -7.09 -10.76
C ASP A 214 16.91 -7.36 -11.57
N SER A 215 16.17 -8.40 -11.17
CA SER A 215 14.92 -8.77 -11.83
C SER A 215 13.80 -7.75 -11.66
N LEU A 216 13.81 -6.92 -10.61
CA LEU A 216 12.87 -5.81 -10.44
C LEU A 216 13.37 -4.55 -11.15
N ALA A 217 14.67 -4.25 -11.06
CA ALA A 217 15.27 -3.13 -11.78
C ALA A 217 15.07 -3.25 -13.30
N LYS A 218 15.29 -4.46 -13.86
CA LYS A 218 15.02 -4.78 -15.26
C LYS A 218 13.54 -4.63 -15.62
N LEU A 219 12.64 -5.18 -14.80
CA LEU A 219 11.20 -5.07 -15.00
C LEU A 219 10.72 -3.61 -15.05
N ILE A 220 11.23 -2.78 -14.14
CA ILE A 220 10.95 -1.34 -14.12
C ILE A 220 11.49 -0.69 -15.40
N TYR A 221 12.74 -0.96 -15.77
CA TYR A 221 13.37 -0.37 -16.95
C TYR A 221 12.63 -0.71 -18.25
N GLU A 222 12.32 -1.99 -18.48
CA GLU A 222 11.61 -2.47 -19.69
C GLU A 222 10.22 -1.86 -19.84
N LYS A 223 9.56 -1.53 -18.73
CA LYS A 223 8.24 -0.90 -18.72
C LYS A 223 8.30 0.63 -18.51
N SER A 224 9.47 1.24 -18.67
CA SER A 224 9.70 2.68 -18.58
C SER A 224 10.31 3.25 -19.87
N PRO A 225 9.50 3.75 -20.82
CA PRO A 225 10.00 4.22 -22.12
C PRO A 225 10.90 5.47 -22.06
N ASN A 226 11.03 6.12 -20.90
CA ASN A 226 11.74 7.40 -20.72
C ASN A 226 13.00 7.31 -19.83
N LEU A 227 13.43 6.11 -19.41
CA LEU A 227 14.64 5.92 -18.57
C LEU A 227 15.87 5.50 -19.39
N SER A 228 15.82 5.63 -20.72
CA SER A 228 16.90 5.30 -21.67
C SER A 228 17.81 6.47 -21.97
#